data_AF-A0A957X2Y2-F1
#
_entry.id   AF-A0A957X2Y2-F1
#
_cell.length_a   1.000
_cell.length_b   1.000
_cell.length_c   1.000
_cell.angle_alpha   90.00
_cell.angle_beta   90.00
_cell.angle_gamma   90.00
#
_symmetry.space_group_name_H-M   'P 1'
#
loop_
_entity.id
_entity.type
_entity.pdbx_description
1 polymer ?
#
loop_
_entity_poly.entity_id
_entity_poly.type
_entity_poly.pdbx_seq_one_letter_code
_entity_poly.pdbx_strand_id
1 'polypeptide(L)'
;MMWAGTLEVTVDEQPVAAFCTDLVHSIDADCYPDIAAGPPDPLVACALQYYPPEMNLSDTEAAARQATIWHFTDDMTLHGPSDVKALYDVYVADVLAKQAAGACDAYLTPALTIAPESAINTLVPDGEEGYLDSPHEYTLQLLKGALPIPNTVVTVSTDLGTLSNGVVTDTTVVVTTDINGEAKVTVSHDAPGTATISATTVVSMFVGLEMNPGSEIQNLSTTSYGSFPAEATATKEWQVAPDPGIEIEKHTNGNDADDGDGADVPEIAIGDTVTWTYYVTNTGNVTFTQAQVTVTDSVEGVNPLLDTSSDDGDLLLSPGEMWVYVATGISVDLLTPPAIEGFTVVSGCSADDTSVYGKRATYENIGAVEVPGDSDDDPSHYCNPPEPGIAIKKYTNGADADDANGADVPKIVSNGAIEWTYVVSNTGNVSFPKNTVIVTDNRKDVPSADSVVP
;
A
#
# COMPACT_ATOMS: atom_id res chain seq x y z
N MET A 1 36.75 49.54 -52.31
CA MET A 1 36.58 48.13 -51.89
C MET A 1 35.76 48.18 -50.64
N MET A 2 34.49 47.77 -50.70
CA MET A 2 33.69 47.56 -49.51
C MET A 2 33.95 46.11 -49.11
N TRP A 3 34.49 45.91 -47.92
CA TRP A 3 34.74 44.57 -47.38
C TRP A 3 33.48 44.18 -46.61
N ALA A 4 32.84 43.10 -47.03
CA ALA A 4 31.77 42.47 -46.27
C ALA A 4 32.41 41.62 -45.15
N GLY A 5 31.88 41.69 -43.93
CA GLY A 5 32.43 40.97 -42.79
C GLY A 5 31.73 41.32 -41.48
N THR A 6 32.38 41.06 -40.36
CA THR A 6 31.87 41.40 -39.03
C THR A 6 31.80 42.91 -38.84
N LEU A 7 30.69 43.41 -38.29
CA LEU A 7 30.54 44.76 -37.80
C LEU A 7 30.70 44.81 -36.28
N GLU A 8 31.23 45.91 -35.77
CA GLU A 8 31.13 46.25 -34.35
C GLU A 8 30.02 47.30 -34.21
N VAL A 9 29.03 47.00 -33.38
CA VAL A 9 27.95 47.92 -33.01
C VAL A 9 27.94 48.13 -31.51
N THR A 10 27.48 49.28 -31.05
CA THR A 10 27.35 49.55 -29.62
C THR A 10 25.90 49.38 -29.20
N VAL A 11 25.63 48.42 -28.32
CA VAL A 11 24.31 48.18 -27.72
C VAL A 11 24.43 48.45 -26.23
N ASP A 12 23.66 49.39 -25.69
CA ASP A 12 23.72 49.81 -24.28
C ASP A 12 25.14 50.06 -23.76
N GLU A 13 25.92 50.83 -24.53
CA GLU A 13 27.34 51.16 -24.25
C GLU A 13 28.32 49.97 -24.30
N GLN A 14 27.88 48.78 -24.71
CA GLN A 14 28.76 47.62 -24.91
C GLN A 14 29.04 47.37 -26.39
N PRO A 15 30.31 47.17 -26.80
CA PRO A 15 30.63 46.75 -28.15
C PRO A 15 30.17 45.31 -28.37
N VAL A 16 29.46 45.08 -29.45
CA VAL A 16 28.86 43.81 -29.82
C VAL A 16 29.18 43.54 -31.29
N ALA A 17 29.70 42.36 -31.58
CA ALA A 17 29.93 41.93 -32.96
C ALA A 17 28.60 41.54 -33.61
N ALA A 18 28.35 42.00 -34.84
CA ALA A 18 27.11 41.77 -35.56
C ALA A 18 27.36 41.50 -37.05
N PHE A 19 26.40 40.87 -37.70
CA PHE A 19 26.30 40.77 -39.15
C PHE A 19 25.15 41.60 -39.67
N CYS A 20 25.30 42.10 -40.90
CA CYS A 20 24.19 42.65 -41.67
C CYS A 20 23.23 41.52 -42.07
N THR A 21 21.93 41.76 -41.99
CA THR A 21 20.89 40.82 -42.47
C THR A 21 20.11 41.35 -43.66
N ASP A 22 20.53 42.49 -44.20
CA ASP A 22 19.90 43.13 -45.34
C ASP A 22 21.01 43.55 -46.31
N LEU A 23 21.03 43.00 -47.52
CA LEU A 23 22.05 43.29 -48.51
C LEU A 23 21.77 44.58 -49.31
N VAL A 24 20.53 45.07 -49.31
CA VAL A 24 20.08 46.16 -50.18
C VAL A 24 20.18 47.54 -49.54
N HIS A 25 20.24 47.61 -48.20
CA HIS A 25 20.45 48.86 -47.46
C HIS A 25 21.91 49.10 -47.09
N SER A 26 22.26 50.38 -46.92
CA SER A 26 23.61 50.78 -46.51
C SER A 26 23.73 50.85 -44.98
N ILE A 27 24.92 50.55 -44.48
CA ILE A 27 25.31 50.84 -43.10
C ILE A 27 25.49 52.36 -42.94
N ASP A 28 24.77 52.98 -42.00
CA ASP A 28 25.02 54.35 -41.55
C ASP A 28 25.68 54.36 -40.16
N ALA A 29 26.45 55.41 -39.85
CA ALA A 29 27.18 55.58 -38.59
C ALA A 29 26.34 56.23 -37.49
N ASP A 30 25.05 56.43 -37.73
CA ASP A 30 24.14 57.10 -36.80
C ASP A 30 23.57 56.16 -35.72
N CYS A 31 23.25 56.73 -34.56
CA CYS A 31 22.47 56.02 -33.53
C CYS A 31 21.02 55.88 -33.99
N TYR A 32 20.46 54.67 -33.91
CA TYR A 32 19.09 54.37 -34.29
C TYR A 32 18.17 54.43 -33.06
N PRO A 33 17.38 55.50 -32.84
CA PRO A 33 16.33 55.48 -31.84
C PRO A 33 15.22 54.51 -32.30
N ASP A 34 14.57 53.83 -31.35
CA ASP A 34 13.40 52.97 -31.58
C ASP A 34 13.65 51.67 -32.37
N ILE A 35 14.72 50.94 -32.04
CA ILE A 35 15.02 49.60 -32.60
C ILE A 35 13.96 48.59 -32.15
N ALA A 36 13.34 47.91 -33.12
CA ALA A 36 12.56 46.71 -32.84
C ALA A 36 13.51 45.52 -32.69
N ALA A 37 13.67 45.03 -31.46
CA ALA A 37 14.42 43.82 -31.17
C ALA A 37 13.52 42.59 -31.31
N GLY A 38 14.03 41.55 -31.97
CA GLY A 38 13.25 40.35 -32.25
C GLY A 38 14.11 39.10 -32.46
N PRO A 39 13.47 37.93 -32.54
CA PRO A 39 14.14 36.71 -32.93
C PRO A 39 14.55 36.77 -34.41
N PRO A 40 15.80 36.46 -34.79
CA PRO A 40 16.17 36.34 -36.19
C PRO A 40 15.51 35.10 -36.82
N ASP A 41 15.52 35.03 -38.16
CA ASP A 41 15.12 33.82 -38.89
C ASP A 41 15.84 32.57 -38.33
N PRO A 42 15.18 31.40 -38.22
CA PRO A 42 15.78 30.20 -37.63
C PRO A 42 17.13 29.78 -38.25
N LEU A 43 17.32 29.95 -39.57
CA LEU A 43 18.57 29.63 -40.23
C LEU A 43 19.66 30.67 -39.93
N VAL A 44 19.28 31.94 -39.75
CA VAL A 44 20.18 33.00 -39.27
C VAL A 44 20.57 32.74 -37.82
N ALA A 45 19.61 32.41 -36.95
CA ALA A 45 19.87 32.05 -35.56
C ALA A 45 20.85 30.86 -35.47
N CYS A 46 20.66 29.85 -36.32
CA CYS A 46 21.57 28.72 -36.40
C CYS A 46 22.96 29.10 -36.92
N ALA A 47 23.02 29.92 -37.97
CA ALA A 47 24.29 30.42 -38.47
C ALA A 47 25.05 31.19 -37.38
N LEU A 48 24.37 32.04 -36.60
CA LEU A 48 24.97 32.74 -35.46
C LEU A 48 25.42 31.80 -34.33
N GLN A 49 24.70 30.69 -34.10
CA GLN A 49 25.05 29.71 -33.08
C GLN A 49 26.37 28.99 -33.37
N TYR A 50 26.64 28.65 -34.63
CA TYR A 50 27.81 27.86 -35.03
C TYR A 50 28.92 28.68 -35.69
N TYR A 51 28.56 29.82 -36.28
CA TYR A 51 29.44 30.71 -37.04
C TYR A 51 29.21 32.17 -36.61
N PRO A 52 29.44 32.50 -35.33
CA PRO A 52 29.12 33.81 -34.78
C PRO A 52 29.97 34.93 -35.41
N PRO A 53 29.50 36.19 -35.39
CA PRO A 53 30.34 37.33 -35.68
C PRO A 53 31.43 37.45 -34.61
N GLU A 54 32.68 37.55 -35.04
CA GLU A 54 33.84 37.77 -34.16
C GLU A 54 34.76 38.82 -34.79
N MET A 55 35.38 39.66 -33.95
CA MET A 55 36.22 40.78 -34.40
C MET A 55 37.64 40.37 -34.82
N ASN A 56 38.06 39.14 -34.51
CA ASN A 56 39.40 38.60 -34.78
C ASN A 56 39.42 37.59 -35.94
N LEU A 57 38.34 37.47 -36.70
CA LEU A 57 38.28 36.60 -37.88
C LEU A 57 39.22 37.10 -38.98
N SER A 58 39.69 36.17 -39.82
CA SER A 58 40.35 36.55 -41.08
C SER A 58 39.35 37.19 -42.04
N ASP A 59 39.81 38.08 -42.93
CA ASP A 59 38.95 38.73 -43.94
C ASP A 59 38.13 37.71 -44.74
N THR A 60 38.75 36.59 -45.14
CA THR A 60 38.08 35.52 -45.90
C THR A 60 36.98 34.84 -45.08
N GLU A 61 37.22 34.58 -43.79
CA GLU A 61 36.25 33.94 -42.91
C GLU A 61 35.11 34.88 -42.52
N ALA A 62 35.41 36.13 -42.17
CA ALA A 62 34.42 37.15 -41.88
C ALA A 62 33.48 37.36 -43.09
N ALA A 63 34.04 37.49 -44.30
CA ALA A 63 33.28 37.63 -45.53
C ALA A 63 32.42 36.39 -45.82
N ALA A 64 32.94 35.18 -45.58
CA ALA A 64 32.20 33.95 -45.79
C ALA A 64 31.04 33.79 -44.80
N ARG A 65 31.25 34.06 -43.50
CA ARG A 65 30.19 34.01 -42.49
C ARG A 65 29.10 35.06 -42.77
N GLN A 66 29.48 36.30 -43.10
CA GLN A 66 28.53 37.35 -43.50
C GLN A 66 27.75 36.98 -44.78
N ALA A 67 28.42 36.40 -45.78
CA ALA A 67 27.77 35.88 -46.99
C ALA A 67 26.75 34.77 -46.67
N THR A 68 27.04 33.90 -45.71
CA THR A 68 26.09 32.87 -45.24
C THR A 68 24.83 33.50 -44.63
N ILE A 69 24.96 34.61 -43.88
CA ILE A 69 23.79 35.33 -43.37
C ILE A 69 22.93 35.88 -44.51
N TRP A 70 23.54 36.53 -45.51
CA TRP A 70 22.82 37.04 -46.68
C TRP A 70 22.20 35.96 -47.56
N HIS A 71 22.76 34.74 -47.57
CA HIS A 71 22.11 33.62 -48.24
C HIS A 71 20.74 33.31 -47.63
N PHE A 72 20.63 33.31 -46.30
CA PHE A 72 19.39 33.00 -45.62
C PHE A 72 18.42 34.18 -45.51
N THR A 73 18.91 35.41 -45.63
CA THR A 73 18.10 36.63 -45.47
C THR A 73 17.66 37.26 -46.79
N ASP A 74 18.53 37.23 -47.81
CA ASP A 74 18.32 37.91 -49.10
C ASP A 74 18.34 36.94 -50.31
N ASP A 75 18.34 35.62 -50.08
CA ASP A 75 18.49 34.59 -51.13
C ASP A 75 19.76 34.79 -52.00
N MET A 76 20.81 35.31 -51.38
CA MET A 76 22.07 35.63 -52.06
C MET A 76 22.81 34.36 -52.50
N THR A 77 23.41 34.39 -53.69
CA THR A 77 24.37 33.38 -54.15
C THR A 77 25.74 33.99 -54.42
N LEU A 78 26.78 33.49 -53.72
CA LEU A 78 28.15 33.98 -53.90
C LEU A 78 28.87 33.24 -55.04
N HIS A 79 29.42 33.99 -56.01
CA HIS A 79 30.17 33.45 -57.15
C HIS A 79 31.70 33.58 -57.02
N GLY A 80 32.18 34.47 -56.16
CA GLY A 80 33.59 34.68 -55.87
C GLY A 80 33.79 35.83 -54.87
N PRO A 81 35.01 36.08 -54.38
CA PRO A 81 36.28 35.38 -54.66
C PRO A 81 36.28 33.88 -54.29
N SER A 82 37.14 33.08 -54.93
CA SER A 82 37.07 31.61 -54.85
C SER A 82 37.32 31.04 -53.45
N ASP A 83 38.18 31.70 -52.68
CA ASP A 83 38.50 31.36 -51.29
C ASP A 83 37.32 31.64 -50.35
N VAL A 84 36.68 32.80 -50.48
CA VAL A 84 35.46 33.15 -49.70
C VAL A 84 34.31 32.22 -50.08
N LYS A 85 34.11 31.98 -51.38
CA LYS A 85 33.07 31.09 -51.89
C LYS A 85 33.19 29.67 -51.33
N ALA A 86 34.41 29.13 -51.26
CA ALA A 86 34.63 27.79 -50.75
C ALA A 86 34.18 27.63 -49.28
N LEU A 87 34.47 28.61 -48.42
CA LEU A 87 34.02 28.60 -47.02
C LEU A 87 32.52 28.84 -46.90
N TYR A 88 31.99 29.80 -47.65
CA TYR A 88 30.56 30.09 -47.72
C TYR A 88 29.73 28.84 -48.07
N ASP A 89 30.12 28.08 -49.11
CA ASP A 89 29.41 26.87 -49.52
C ASP A 89 29.42 25.80 -48.41
N VAL A 90 30.52 25.71 -47.65
CA VAL A 90 30.62 24.80 -46.49
C VAL A 90 29.67 25.23 -45.38
N TYR A 91 29.66 26.51 -45.01
CA TYR A 91 28.81 27.02 -43.93
C TYR A 91 27.33 26.90 -44.25
N VAL A 92 26.90 27.25 -45.47
CA VAL A 92 25.48 27.09 -45.89
C VAL A 92 25.05 25.62 -45.80
N ALA A 93 25.86 24.70 -46.36
CA ALA A 93 25.54 23.27 -46.34
C ALA A 93 25.47 22.72 -44.91
N ASP A 94 26.39 23.14 -44.05
CA ASP A 94 26.44 22.70 -42.66
C ASP A 94 25.26 23.25 -41.83
N VAL A 95 24.90 24.53 -41.98
CA VAL A 95 23.73 25.12 -41.30
C VAL A 95 22.45 24.40 -41.72
N LEU A 96 22.24 24.17 -43.02
CA LEU A 96 21.07 23.46 -43.52
C LEU A 96 21.01 22.01 -42.99
N ALA A 97 22.15 21.32 -42.92
CA ALA A 97 22.23 19.97 -42.36
C ALA A 97 21.88 19.95 -40.88
N LYS A 98 22.39 20.92 -40.09
CA LYS A 98 22.08 21.06 -38.68
C LYS A 98 20.61 21.42 -38.43
N GLN A 99 20.02 22.27 -39.28
CA GLN A 99 18.60 22.61 -39.20
C GLN A 99 17.74 21.39 -39.48
N ALA A 100 18.06 20.63 -40.52
CA ALA A 100 17.36 19.39 -40.86
C ALA A 100 17.47 18.32 -39.76
N ALA A 101 18.56 18.34 -38.98
CA ALA A 101 18.76 17.49 -37.81
C ALA A 101 18.12 18.02 -36.52
N GLY A 102 17.47 19.21 -36.55
CA GLY A 102 16.84 19.83 -35.39
C GLY A 102 17.81 20.45 -34.38
N ALA A 103 19.09 20.66 -34.74
CA ALA A 103 20.12 21.16 -33.83
C ALA A 103 20.15 22.70 -33.67
N CYS A 104 19.36 23.40 -34.49
CA CYS A 104 19.46 24.83 -34.75
C CYS A 104 18.37 25.69 -34.07
N ASP A 105 17.43 25.08 -33.36
CA ASP A 105 16.33 25.85 -32.76
C ASP A 105 16.83 26.54 -31.48
N ALA A 106 17.08 27.84 -31.62
CA ALA A 106 17.57 28.72 -30.58
C ALA A 106 16.53 28.95 -29.46
N TYR A 107 15.25 28.62 -29.71
CA TYR A 107 14.13 28.81 -28.80
C TYR A 107 13.62 27.52 -28.15
N LEU A 108 14.24 26.36 -28.43
CA LEU A 108 13.94 25.14 -27.68
C LEU A 108 14.29 25.36 -26.21
N THR A 109 13.28 25.63 -25.40
CA THR A 109 13.44 25.78 -23.95
C THR A 109 14.00 24.48 -23.38
N PRO A 110 15.03 24.54 -22.52
CA PRO A 110 15.52 23.37 -21.83
C PRO A 110 14.39 22.72 -21.04
N ALA A 111 14.27 21.40 -21.15
CA ALA A 111 13.36 20.59 -20.37
C ALA A 111 14.18 19.82 -19.36
N LEU A 112 13.89 20.03 -18.07
CA LEU A 112 14.36 19.19 -16.99
C LEU A 112 13.25 18.20 -16.66
N THR A 113 13.59 16.95 -16.43
CA THR A 113 12.67 15.91 -15.97
C THR A 113 13.32 15.09 -14.86
N ILE A 114 12.50 14.45 -14.04
CA ILE A 114 12.94 13.51 -13.00
C ILE A 114 12.20 12.20 -13.24
N ALA A 115 12.94 11.10 -13.32
CA ALA A 115 12.42 9.76 -13.56
C ALA A 115 12.82 8.81 -12.43
N PRO A 116 11.88 7.99 -11.91
CA PRO A 116 10.44 8.03 -12.20
C PRO A 116 9.78 9.34 -11.71
N GLU A 117 8.60 9.71 -12.24
CA GLU A 117 7.84 10.87 -11.74
C GLU A 117 7.27 10.62 -10.34
N SER A 118 7.00 9.35 -10.02
CA SER A 118 6.56 8.91 -8.71
C SER A 118 7.08 7.52 -8.41
N ALA A 119 7.44 7.24 -7.15
CA ALA A 119 7.75 5.89 -6.70
C ALA A 119 7.29 5.64 -5.26
N ILE A 120 6.94 4.39 -4.95
CA ILE A 120 6.53 3.95 -3.62
C ILE A 120 7.52 2.90 -3.11
N ASN A 121 7.99 3.04 -1.87
CA ASN A 121 8.72 1.99 -1.15
C ASN A 121 7.85 1.49 0.01
N THR A 122 7.81 0.17 0.19
CA THR A 122 7.29 -0.41 1.42
C THR A 122 8.42 -0.44 2.45
N LEU A 123 8.18 0.13 3.63
CA LEU A 123 9.12 0.17 4.75
C LEU A 123 9.28 -1.21 5.38
N VAL A 124 10.49 -1.48 5.86
CA VAL A 124 10.84 -2.72 6.54
C VAL A 124 11.10 -2.39 8.02
N PRO A 125 10.39 -3.00 8.97
CA PRO A 125 10.66 -2.81 10.40
C PRO A 125 12.11 -3.13 10.75
N ASP A 126 12.71 -2.36 11.64
CA ASP A 126 14.11 -2.56 12.07
C ASP A 126 14.26 -3.58 13.22
N GLY A 127 13.14 -4.09 13.74
CA GLY A 127 13.08 -4.99 14.91
C GLY A 127 12.80 -4.27 16.23
N GLU A 128 12.67 -2.94 16.20
CA GLU A 128 12.22 -2.07 17.29
C GLU A 128 10.93 -1.33 16.84
N GLU A 129 10.56 -0.22 17.50
CA GLU A 129 9.41 0.62 17.12
C GLU A 129 9.63 1.48 15.83
N GLY A 130 10.64 1.15 15.00
CA GLY A 130 11.07 1.95 13.84
C GLY A 130 11.16 1.17 12.51
N TYR A 131 11.72 1.82 11.48
CA TYR A 131 11.97 1.20 10.18
C TYR A 131 13.40 1.42 9.71
N LEU A 132 13.87 0.52 8.84
CA LEU A 132 15.15 0.66 8.16
C LEU A 132 15.10 1.78 7.12
N ASP A 133 16.23 2.49 6.95
CA ASP A 133 16.39 3.49 5.90
C ASP A 133 16.14 2.88 4.51
N SER A 134 15.29 3.53 3.71
CA SER A 134 14.75 2.98 2.48
C SER A 134 15.11 3.88 1.28
N PRO A 135 16.29 3.68 0.65
CA PRO A 135 16.75 4.49 -0.47
C PRO A 135 16.00 4.21 -1.78
N HIS A 136 15.89 5.24 -2.62
CA HIS A 136 15.42 5.14 -4.00
C HIS A 136 16.17 6.11 -4.92
N GLU A 137 16.71 5.59 -6.03
CA GLU A 137 17.43 6.39 -7.02
C GLU A 137 16.45 7.02 -8.02
N TYR A 138 16.67 8.30 -8.31
CA TYR A 138 16.03 9.06 -9.37
C TYR A 138 17.08 9.53 -10.38
N THR A 139 16.70 9.51 -11.65
CA THR A 139 17.49 10.06 -12.76
C THR A 139 16.87 11.37 -13.20
N LEU A 140 17.64 12.45 -13.11
CA LEU A 140 17.33 13.72 -13.72
C LEU A 140 17.80 13.70 -15.18
N GLN A 141 17.02 14.28 -16.08
CA GLN A 141 17.38 14.41 -17.49
C GLN A 141 17.13 15.83 -17.96
N LEU A 142 18.18 16.48 -18.45
CA LEU A 142 18.17 17.84 -18.98
C LEU A 142 18.42 17.82 -20.49
N LEU A 143 17.43 18.23 -21.27
CA LEU A 143 17.48 18.24 -22.73
C LEU A 143 17.16 19.61 -23.30
N LYS A 144 17.73 19.91 -24.46
CA LYS A 144 17.27 20.95 -25.38
C LYS A 144 16.62 20.27 -26.57
N GLY A 145 15.29 20.21 -26.60
CA GLY A 145 14.58 19.32 -27.53
C GLY A 145 14.99 17.87 -27.30
N ALA A 146 15.62 17.24 -28.29
CA ALA A 146 16.15 15.86 -28.19
C ALA A 146 17.64 15.80 -27.82
N LEU A 147 18.32 16.95 -27.68
CA LEU A 147 19.77 16.99 -27.45
C LEU A 147 20.08 17.09 -25.95
N PRO A 148 21.01 16.28 -25.44
CA PRO A 148 21.43 16.36 -24.05
C PRO A 148 22.21 17.65 -23.75
N ILE A 149 22.01 18.20 -22.55
CA ILE A 149 22.78 19.36 -22.06
C ILE A 149 23.75 18.89 -20.96
N PRO A 150 25.02 18.59 -21.32
CA PRO A 150 25.99 18.07 -20.37
C PRO A 150 26.64 19.17 -19.51
N ASN A 151 27.33 18.75 -18.44
CA ASN A 151 28.10 19.61 -17.54
C ASN A 151 27.31 20.78 -16.94
N THR A 152 26.00 20.60 -16.76
CA THR A 152 25.12 21.63 -16.20
C THR A 152 24.82 21.33 -14.75
N VAL A 153 24.99 22.34 -13.90
CA VAL A 153 24.72 22.25 -12.46
C VAL A 153 23.21 22.30 -12.23
N VAL A 154 22.69 21.33 -11.49
CA VAL A 154 21.28 21.23 -11.09
C VAL A 154 21.22 21.17 -9.56
N THR A 155 20.38 22.02 -8.98
CA THR A 155 20.10 21.98 -7.54
C THR A 155 18.87 21.13 -7.31
N VAL A 156 18.99 20.12 -6.44
CA VAL A 156 17.90 19.20 -6.08
C VAL A 156 17.62 19.33 -4.61
N SER A 157 16.35 19.41 -4.23
CA SER A 157 15.90 19.52 -2.85
C SER A 157 14.75 18.55 -2.56
N THR A 158 14.60 18.16 -1.30
CA THR A 158 13.48 17.35 -0.81
C THR A 158 12.89 18.02 0.44
N ASP A 159 11.57 17.94 0.59
CA ASP A 159 10.86 18.41 1.79
C ASP A 159 10.84 17.36 2.92
N LEU A 160 11.08 16.08 2.60
CA LEU A 160 11.14 14.95 3.53
C LEU A 160 12.31 14.02 3.19
N GLY A 161 12.93 13.45 4.23
CA GLY A 161 14.06 12.54 4.10
C GLY A 161 15.39 13.24 3.81
N THR A 162 16.34 12.50 3.24
CA THR A 162 17.64 13.01 2.84
C THR A 162 17.94 12.65 1.38
N LEU A 163 18.62 13.55 0.67
CA LEU A 163 19.15 13.32 -0.66
C LEU A 163 20.63 12.97 -0.58
N SER A 164 21.07 12.09 -1.46
CA SER A 164 22.49 11.78 -1.64
C SER A 164 22.90 11.67 -3.10
N ASN A 165 24.13 12.08 -3.38
CA ASN A 165 24.82 11.86 -4.66
C ASN A 165 26.19 11.22 -4.37
N GLY A 166 26.16 10.00 -3.84
CA GLY A 166 27.36 9.28 -3.39
C GLY A 166 27.75 9.60 -1.94
N VAL A 167 28.45 10.73 -1.72
CA VAL A 167 29.10 11.02 -0.42
C VAL A 167 28.39 12.09 0.41
N VAL A 168 27.72 13.05 -0.25
CA VAL A 168 27.02 14.14 0.43
C VAL A 168 25.60 13.68 0.73
N THR A 169 25.16 13.85 1.98
CA THR A 169 23.79 13.64 2.44
C THR A 169 23.23 14.93 3.03
N ASP A 170 22.17 15.47 2.44
CA ASP A 170 21.50 16.69 2.92
C ASP A 170 20.08 16.75 2.33
N THR A 171 19.25 17.67 2.80
CA THR A 171 17.93 18.00 2.22
C THR A 171 18.04 18.71 0.88
N THR A 172 19.21 19.30 0.57
CA THR A 172 19.51 19.93 -0.72
C THR A 172 20.89 19.49 -1.20
N VAL A 173 20.97 18.96 -2.41
CA VAL A 173 22.22 18.54 -3.05
C VAL A 173 22.39 19.22 -4.40
N VAL A 174 23.64 19.34 -4.83
CA VAL A 174 23.99 19.87 -6.15
C VAL A 174 24.60 18.75 -6.97
N VAL A 175 24.03 18.52 -8.15
CA VAL A 175 24.49 17.49 -9.10
C VAL A 175 24.86 18.14 -10.43
N THR A 176 25.70 17.47 -11.22
CA THR A 176 26.10 17.96 -12.54
C THR A 176 25.72 16.92 -13.58
N THR A 177 25.07 17.35 -14.67
CA THR A 177 24.68 16.45 -15.75
C THR A 177 25.90 15.87 -16.48
N ASP A 178 25.83 14.60 -16.84
CA ASP A 178 26.84 13.88 -17.60
C ASP A 178 26.74 14.16 -19.11
N ILE A 179 27.48 13.42 -19.93
CA ILE A 179 27.49 13.60 -21.40
C ILE A 179 26.12 13.35 -22.05
N ASN A 180 25.25 12.58 -21.40
CA ASN A 180 23.90 12.28 -21.85
C ASN A 180 22.88 13.28 -21.27
N GLY A 181 23.34 14.33 -20.58
CA GLY A 181 22.44 15.28 -19.92
C GLY A 181 21.76 14.70 -18.69
N GLU A 182 22.25 13.58 -18.17
CA GLU A 182 21.66 12.87 -17.04
C GLU A 182 22.41 13.16 -15.73
N ALA A 183 21.71 13.19 -14.61
CA ALA A 183 22.31 13.17 -13.29
C ALA A 183 21.50 12.25 -12.38
N LYS A 184 22.13 11.67 -11.35
CA LYS A 184 21.46 10.76 -10.42
C LYS A 184 21.44 11.34 -9.02
N VAL A 185 20.36 11.05 -8.31
CA VAL A 185 20.20 11.38 -6.90
C VAL A 185 19.44 10.25 -6.22
N THR A 186 19.83 9.92 -4.99
CA THR A 186 19.10 8.95 -4.18
C THR A 186 18.40 9.68 -3.06
N VAL A 187 17.10 9.46 -2.89
CA VAL A 187 16.35 9.91 -1.71
C VAL A 187 16.17 8.75 -0.75
N SER A 188 16.31 9.00 0.55
CA SER A 188 16.07 8.00 1.59
C SER A 188 15.27 8.57 2.75
N HIS A 189 14.43 7.72 3.34
CA HIS A 189 13.73 7.97 4.58
C HIS A 189 13.41 6.64 5.27
N ASP A 190 13.16 6.70 6.57
CA ASP A 190 13.00 5.59 7.52
C ASP A 190 11.66 5.67 8.28
N ALA A 191 10.72 6.50 7.82
CA ALA A 191 9.39 6.62 8.39
C ALA A 191 8.31 6.81 7.31
N PRO A 192 7.04 6.49 7.60
CA PRO A 192 5.96 6.70 6.65
C PRO A 192 5.81 8.18 6.29
N GLY A 193 5.65 8.45 5.01
CA GLY A 193 5.49 9.82 4.54
C GLY A 193 5.70 9.96 3.04
N THR A 194 5.42 11.15 2.52
CA THR A 194 5.62 11.49 1.11
C THR A 194 6.59 12.66 1.01
N ALA A 195 7.65 12.48 0.23
CA ALA A 195 8.57 13.53 -0.17
C ALA A 195 8.21 14.09 -1.55
N THR A 196 8.32 15.40 -1.69
CA THR A 196 8.41 16.13 -2.96
C THR A 196 9.87 16.42 -3.26
N ILE A 197 10.37 15.86 -4.36
CA ILE A 197 11.71 16.12 -4.88
C ILE A 197 11.59 17.21 -5.93
N SER A 198 12.28 18.32 -5.72
CA SER A 198 12.29 19.46 -6.64
C SER A 198 13.69 19.68 -7.19
N ALA A 199 13.81 19.74 -8.51
CA ALA A 199 15.07 20.04 -9.19
C ALA A 199 14.93 21.33 -9.99
N THR A 200 15.95 22.18 -9.92
CA THR A 200 15.98 23.46 -10.63
C THR A 200 17.35 23.73 -11.22
N THR A 201 17.37 24.40 -12.37
CA THR A 201 18.58 24.92 -12.98
C THR A 201 18.25 26.12 -13.87
N VAL A 202 19.26 26.90 -14.21
CA VAL A 202 19.18 27.97 -15.21
C VAL A 202 20.22 27.68 -16.29
N VAL A 203 19.75 27.44 -17.51
CA VAL A 203 20.60 27.18 -18.65
C VAL A 203 20.79 28.46 -19.45
N SER A 204 22.05 28.83 -19.71
CA SER A 204 22.38 29.91 -20.63
C SER A 204 22.62 29.34 -22.02
N MET A 205 21.86 29.77 -23.03
CA MET A 205 22.01 29.32 -24.41
C MET A 205 21.88 30.46 -25.42
N PHE A 206 22.53 30.30 -26.57
CA PHE A 206 22.43 31.26 -27.67
C PHE A 206 21.01 31.31 -28.22
N VAL A 207 20.49 32.52 -28.38
CA VAL A 207 19.17 32.78 -28.96
C VAL A 207 19.24 33.52 -30.29
N GLY A 208 20.37 34.18 -30.58
CA GLY A 208 20.44 35.17 -31.65
C GLY A 208 19.55 36.38 -31.35
N LEU A 209 19.95 37.56 -31.82
CA LEU A 209 19.16 38.78 -31.65
C LEU A 209 19.15 39.51 -32.98
N GLU A 210 17.95 39.71 -33.55
CA GLU A 210 17.73 40.63 -34.66
C GLU A 210 17.45 42.03 -34.12
N MET A 211 18.10 43.01 -34.72
CA MET A 211 17.89 44.42 -34.47
C MET A 211 17.38 45.05 -35.77
N ASN A 212 16.12 45.49 -35.76
CA ASN A 212 15.46 46.08 -36.91
C ASN A 212 15.17 47.58 -36.66
N PRO A 213 16.03 48.48 -37.18
CA PRO A 213 15.84 49.92 -37.09
C PRO A 213 14.82 50.49 -38.11
N GLY A 214 14.25 49.68 -39.00
CA GLY A 214 13.22 50.08 -39.96
C GLY A 214 13.53 49.67 -41.41
N SER A 215 12.56 49.85 -42.32
CA SER A 215 12.61 49.32 -43.70
C SER A 215 13.58 50.01 -44.66
N GLU A 216 14.26 51.07 -44.24
CA GLU A 216 15.17 51.88 -45.07
C GLU A 216 16.62 51.82 -44.52
N ILE A 217 16.84 51.05 -43.45
CA ILE A 217 18.09 51.02 -42.68
C ILE A 217 18.56 49.57 -42.55
N GLN A 218 19.88 49.39 -42.47
CA GLN A 218 20.52 48.11 -42.26
C GLN A 218 19.98 47.37 -41.01
N ASN A 219 19.33 46.23 -41.23
CA ASN A 219 19.04 45.27 -40.16
C ASN A 219 20.30 44.52 -39.76
N LEU A 220 20.41 44.20 -38.48
CA LEU A 220 21.57 43.56 -37.89
C LEU A 220 21.16 42.29 -37.15
N SER A 221 22.03 41.31 -37.13
CA SER A 221 21.91 40.18 -36.22
C SER A 221 23.19 39.95 -35.43
N THR A 222 23.02 39.62 -34.16
CA THR A 222 24.13 39.40 -33.22
C THR A 222 23.89 38.18 -32.33
N THR A 223 24.96 37.70 -31.70
CA THR A 223 24.90 36.66 -30.68
C THR A 223 24.51 37.24 -29.34
N SER A 224 23.38 36.77 -28.82
CA SER A 224 22.97 37.01 -27.44
C SER A 224 22.66 35.68 -26.75
N TYR A 225 22.87 35.64 -25.45
CA TYR A 225 22.51 34.51 -24.60
C TYR A 225 21.18 34.80 -23.89
N GLY A 226 20.23 33.88 -24.02
CA GLY A 226 19.06 33.82 -23.17
C GLY A 226 19.34 32.95 -21.93
N SER A 227 18.75 33.33 -20.80
CA SER A 227 18.73 32.51 -19.58
C SER A 227 17.39 31.83 -19.47
N PHE A 228 17.38 30.51 -19.37
CA PHE A 228 16.17 29.71 -19.38
C PHE A 228 16.11 28.86 -18.12
N PRO A 229 15.17 29.15 -17.21
CA PRO A 229 14.94 28.27 -16.07
C PRO A 229 14.36 26.95 -16.55
N ALA A 230 14.82 25.85 -15.96
CA ALA A 230 14.22 24.55 -16.09
C ALA A 230 14.00 23.97 -14.70
N GLU A 231 12.80 23.46 -14.47
CA GLU A 231 12.37 22.89 -13.20
C GLU A 231 11.64 21.58 -13.44
N ALA A 232 11.72 20.69 -12.46
CA ALA A 232 11.01 19.42 -12.45
C ALA A 232 10.71 18.99 -11.03
N THR A 233 9.64 18.22 -10.87
CA THR A 233 9.24 17.65 -9.59
C THR A 233 8.93 16.17 -9.73
N ALA A 234 9.25 15.40 -8.70
CA ALA A 234 8.83 14.00 -8.55
C ALA A 234 8.40 13.74 -7.11
N THR A 235 7.67 12.66 -6.87
CA THR A 235 7.20 12.27 -5.53
C THR A 235 7.72 10.93 -5.10
N LYS A 236 8.18 10.82 -3.85
CA LYS A 236 8.53 9.54 -3.23
C LYS A 236 7.63 9.27 -2.03
N GLU A 237 6.98 8.13 -2.01
CA GLU A 237 6.19 7.69 -0.85
C GLU A 237 6.88 6.51 -0.16
N TRP A 238 6.89 6.53 1.17
CA TRP A 238 7.23 5.41 2.03
C TRP A 238 5.99 5.02 2.81
N GLN A 239 5.54 3.78 2.59
CA GLN A 239 4.34 3.23 3.23
C GLN A 239 4.71 2.02 4.07
N VAL A 240 3.94 1.77 5.13
CA VAL A 240 4.04 0.52 5.89
C VAL A 240 3.47 -0.62 5.05
N ALA A 241 4.03 -1.83 5.17
CA ALA A 241 3.42 -2.99 4.54
C ALA A 241 2.01 -3.22 5.13
N PRO A 242 1.00 -3.51 4.29
CA PRO A 242 -0.29 -3.93 4.81
C PRO A 242 -0.11 -5.27 5.53
N ASP A 243 -0.54 -5.32 6.79
CA ASP A 243 -0.50 -6.46 7.69
C ASP A 243 -1.92 -6.63 8.25
N PRO A 244 -2.82 -7.31 7.51
CA PRO A 244 -4.16 -7.58 7.99
C PRO A 244 -4.09 -8.52 9.20
N GLY A 245 -4.89 -8.22 10.23
CA GLY A 245 -4.96 -9.00 11.45
C GLY A 245 -6.37 -8.92 12.03
N ILE A 246 -6.96 -10.06 12.38
CA ILE A 246 -8.27 -10.14 13.01
C ILE A 246 -8.24 -11.18 14.13
N GLU A 247 -8.93 -10.90 15.22
CA GLU A 247 -9.14 -11.81 16.34
C GLU A 247 -10.62 -11.85 16.71
N ILE A 248 -11.13 -13.01 17.10
CA ILE A 248 -12.48 -13.19 17.63
C ILE A 248 -12.45 -13.88 18.98
N GLU A 249 -13.23 -13.36 19.92
CA GLU A 249 -13.41 -13.94 21.26
C GLU A 249 -14.90 -14.16 21.51
N LYS A 250 -15.29 -15.40 21.86
CA LYS A 250 -16.69 -15.83 21.93
C LYS A 250 -17.09 -16.20 23.36
N HIS A 251 -18.08 -15.47 23.84
CA HIS A 251 -18.66 -15.71 25.15
C HIS A 251 -20.04 -16.38 25.06
N THR A 252 -20.30 -17.31 25.97
CA THR A 252 -21.63 -17.88 26.22
C THR A 252 -22.19 -17.33 27.54
N ASN A 253 -23.32 -16.61 27.46
CA ASN A 253 -23.95 -15.93 28.59
C ASN A 253 -22.97 -15.06 29.41
N GLY A 254 -22.00 -14.45 28.73
CA GLY A 254 -20.98 -13.56 29.32
C GLY A 254 -19.71 -14.26 29.81
N ASN A 255 -19.60 -15.58 29.70
CA ASN A 255 -18.40 -16.32 30.08
C ASN A 255 -17.62 -16.69 28.82
N ASP A 256 -16.33 -16.36 28.82
CA ASP A 256 -15.30 -16.97 27.98
C ASP A 256 -15.24 -18.43 28.46
N ALA A 257 -15.55 -19.37 27.58
CA ALA A 257 -15.79 -20.76 27.94
C ALA A 257 -15.12 -21.68 26.92
N ASP A 258 -13.86 -21.36 26.59
CA ASP A 258 -13.07 -22.04 25.56
C ASP A 258 -12.83 -23.51 25.86
N ASP A 259 -12.58 -23.80 27.13
CA ASP A 259 -12.39 -25.16 27.62
C ASP A 259 -13.73 -25.69 28.15
N GLY A 260 -14.24 -26.77 27.56
CA GLY A 260 -15.45 -27.43 28.03
C GLY A 260 -15.37 -27.96 29.46
N ASP A 261 -14.18 -28.12 30.05
CA ASP A 261 -13.98 -28.42 31.48
C ASP A 261 -13.71 -27.16 32.32
N GLY A 262 -13.62 -25.98 31.72
CA GLY A 262 -13.37 -24.69 32.38
C GLY A 262 -14.33 -24.37 33.53
N ALA A 263 -13.83 -23.62 34.52
CA ALA A 263 -14.63 -23.22 35.69
C ALA A 263 -15.66 -22.12 35.38
N ASP A 264 -15.48 -21.47 34.23
CA ASP A 264 -16.30 -20.44 33.61
C ASP A 264 -17.42 -21.00 32.73
N VAL A 265 -17.42 -22.31 32.42
CA VAL A 265 -18.47 -22.94 31.62
C VAL A 265 -19.83 -22.77 32.31
N PRO A 266 -20.78 -22.02 31.71
CA PRO A 266 -22.06 -21.74 32.35
C PRO A 266 -22.96 -22.97 32.39
N GLU A 267 -23.67 -23.14 33.51
CA GLU A 267 -24.77 -24.11 33.63
C GLU A 267 -26.11 -23.42 33.27
N ILE A 268 -26.72 -23.86 32.18
CA ILE A 268 -27.93 -23.27 31.59
C ILE A 268 -29.04 -24.34 31.54
N ALA A 269 -30.16 -24.07 32.21
CA ALA A 269 -31.27 -25.03 32.26
C ALA A 269 -31.93 -25.20 30.89
N ILE A 270 -32.45 -26.40 30.63
CA ILE A 270 -33.14 -26.71 29.37
C ILE A 270 -34.31 -25.75 29.19
N GLY A 271 -34.37 -25.09 28.03
CA GLY A 271 -35.39 -24.09 27.70
C GLY A 271 -35.01 -22.65 28.04
N ASP A 272 -33.91 -22.43 28.79
CA ASP A 272 -33.42 -21.07 29.07
C ASP A 272 -32.72 -20.46 27.86
N THR A 273 -32.68 -19.13 27.81
CA THR A 273 -32.01 -18.38 26.74
C THR A 273 -30.50 -18.51 26.85
N VAL A 274 -29.87 -18.76 25.70
CA VAL A 274 -28.42 -18.68 25.50
C VAL A 274 -28.14 -17.43 24.67
N THR A 275 -27.21 -16.60 25.12
CA THR A 275 -26.70 -15.43 24.40
C THR A 275 -25.25 -15.68 24.06
N TRP A 276 -24.92 -15.64 22.78
CA TRP A 276 -23.54 -15.67 22.30
C TRP A 276 -23.11 -14.26 21.95
N THR A 277 -21.97 -13.83 22.48
CA THR A 277 -21.36 -12.54 22.19
C THR A 277 -20.01 -12.80 21.54
N TYR A 278 -19.73 -12.15 20.41
CA TYR A 278 -18.47 -12.29 19.67
C TYR A 278 -17.79 -10.93 19.64
N TYR A 279 -16.62 -10.82 20.26
CA TYR A 279 -15.79 -9.63 20.24
C TYR A 279 -14.77 -9.76 19.12
N VAL A 280 -14.97 -9.00 18.04
CA VAL A 280 -14.14 -9.01 16.84
C VAL A 280 -13.19 -7.83 16.89
N THR A 281 -11.89 -8.08 17.03
CA THR A 281 -10.87 -7.04 17.18
C THR A 281 -9.95 -7.00 15.97
N ASN A 282 -9.71 -5.81 15.41
CA ASN A 282 -8.69 -5.63 14.37
C ASN A 282 -7.31 -5.49 15.03
N THR A 283 -6.52 -6.57 14.96
CA THR A 283 -5.17 -6.66 15.54
C THR A 283 -4.09 -6.23 14.55
N GLY A 284 -4.44 -6.04 13.28
CA GLY A 284 -3.54 -5.62 12.21
C GLY A 284 -3.45 -4.10 12.02
N ASN A 285 -2.86 -3.69 10.89
CA ASN A 285 -2.72 -2.28 10.51
C ASN A 285 -3.60 -1.86 9.33
N VAL A 286 -4.48 -2.74 8.87
CA VAL A 286 -5.39 -2.53 7.74
C VAL A 286 -6.81 -2.31 8.27
N THR A 287 -7.42 -1.17 7.95
CA THR A 287 -8.84 -0.91 8.26
C THR A 287 -9.75 -1.76 7.36
N PHE A 288 -10.79 -2.35 7.96
CA PHE A 288 -11.80 -3.14 7.24
C PHE A 288 -13.15 -2.41 7.20
N THR A 289 -13.81 -2.39 6.05
CA THR A 289 -15.21 -1.96 5.97
C THR A 289 -16.14 -3.03 6.55
N GLN A 290 -17.33 -2.65 7.01
CA GLN A 290 -18.33 -3.61 7.50
C GLN A 290 -18.60 -4.77 6.53
N ALA A 291 -18.61 -4.51 5.22
CA ALA A 291 -18.88 -5.53 4.21
C ALA A 291 -17.74 -6.55 4.03
N GLN A 292 -16.55 -6.27 4.57
CA GLN A 292 -15.39 -7.15 4.52
C GLN A 292 -15.27 -8.03 5.76
N VAL A 293 -15.98 -7.73 6.85
CA VAL A 293 -15.98 -8.51 8.09
C VAL A 293 -17.14 -9.50 8.05
N THR A 294 -16.82 -10.79 7.95
CA THR A 294 -17.83 -11.86 7.96
C THR A 294 -17.72 -12.62 9.27
N VAL A 295 -18.77 -12.58 10.10
CA VAL A 295 -18.84 -13.35 11.35
C VAL A 295 -19.85 -14.47 11.19
N THR A 296 -19.43 -15.69 11.51
CA THR A 296 -20.22 -16.91 11.39
C THR A 296 -20.16 -17.74 12.66
N ASP A 297 -21.02 -18.75 12.73
CA ASP A 297 -21.10 -19.67 13.85
C ASP A 297 -21.22 -21.10 13.29
N SER A 298 -20.61 -22.07 13.98
CA SER A 298 -20.58 -23.45 13.49
C SER A 298 -21.95 -24.12 13.52
N VAL A 299 -22.91 -23.61 14.30
CA VAL A 299 -24.24 -24.22 14.44
C VAL A 299 -25.25 -23.57 13.49
N GLU A 300 -25.89 -24.39 12.64
CA GLU A 300 -26.90 -23.92 11.69
C GLU A 300 -28.04 -23.18 12.42
N GLY A 301 -28.32 -21.95 11.98
CA GLY A 301 -29.38 -21.10 12.53
C GLY A 301 -28.91 -20.10 13.59
N VAL A 302 -27.68 -20.23 14.10
CA VAL A 302 -27.03 -19.18 14.90
C VAL A 302 -26.45 -18.15 13.92
N ASN A 303 -27.02 -16.95 13.91
CA ASN A 303 -26.64 -15.88 12.98
C ASN A 303 -26.16 -14.67 13.79
N PRO A 304 -24.84 -14.49 13.97
CA PRO A 304 -24.27 -13.32 14.64
C PRO A 304 -24.68 -12.03 13.92
N LEU A 305 -25.20 -11.06 14.67
CA LEU A 305 -25.57 -9.75 14.14
C LEU A 305 -24.74 -8.66 14.84
N LEU A 306 -24.19 -7.74 14.05
CA LEU A 306 -23.42 -6.60 14.58
C LEU A 306 -24.31 -5.75 15.50
N ASP A 307 -23.84 -5.52 16.72
CA ASP A 307 -24.34 -4.47 17.60
C ASP A 307 -23.73 -3.13 17.15
N THR A 308 -24.49 -2.35 16.39
CA THR A 308 -24.03 -1.05 15.86
C THR A 308 -23.65 -0.04 16.95
N SER A 309 -23.92 -0.31 18.23
CA SER A 309 -23.46 0.55 19.32
C SER A 309 -22.01 0.30 19.75
N SER A 310 -21.38 -0.79 19.29
CA SER A 310 -19.94 -1.04 19.50
C SER A 310 -19.05 -0.31 18.51
N ASP A 311 -19.61 0.12 17.37
CA ASP A 311 -18.94 0.93 16.35
C ASP A 311 -18.87 2.40 16.79
N ASP A 312 -17.83 3.12 16.39
CA ASP A 312 -17.70 4.56 16.71
C ASP A 312 -18.57 5.47 15.80
N GLY A 313 -19.26 4.86 14.84
CA GLY A 313 -20.26 5.48 13.96
C GLY A 313 -19.79 5.66 12.51
N ASP A 314 -18.61 5.18 12.15
CA ASP A 314 -18.06 5.30 10.80
C ASP A 314 -18.15 4.00 9.95
N LEU A 315 -18.54 2.87 10.56
CA LEU A 315 -18.64 1.54 9.94
C LEU A 315 -17.31 1.01 9.36
N LEU A 316 -16.19 1.43 9.94
CA LEU A 316 -14.84 1.01 9.58
C LEU A 316 -14.14 0.41 10.80
N LEU A 317 -13.93 -0.91 10.80
CA LEU A 317 -13.16 -1.56 11.86
C LEU A 317 -11.67 -1.21 11.72
N SER A 318 -11.27 -0.15 12.43
CA SER A 318 -9.92 0.41 12.39
C SER A 318 -8.93 -0.39 13.24
N PRO A 319 -7.61 -0.27 13.00
CA PRO A 319 -6.59 -0.90 13.85
C PRO A 319 -6.81 -0.61 15.34
N GLY A 320 -6.91 -1.68 16.14
CA GLY A 320 -7.18 -1.63 17.59
C GLY A 320 -8.64 -1.41 17.98
N GLU A 321 -9.56 -1.27 17.02
CA GLU A 321 -11.00 -1.21 17.27
C GLU A 321 -11.59 -2.61 17.46
N MET A 322 -12.70 -2.67 18.20
CA MET A 322 -13.44 -3.89 18.47
C MET A 322 -14.93 -3.70 18.14
N TRP A 323 -15.49 -4.63 17.37
CA TRP A 323 -16.93 -4.75 17.15
C TRP A 323 -17.52 -5.91 17.93
N VAL A 324 -18.77 -5.74 18.37
CA VAL A 324 -19.51 -6.77 19.09
C VAL A 324 -20.60 -7.31 18.19
N TYR A 325 -20.62 -8.64 18.00
CA TYR A 325 -21.73 -9.34 17.37
C TYR A 325 -22.50 -10.12 18.43
N VAL A 326 -23.80 -10.29 18.25
CA VAL A 326 -24.67 -11.02 19.18
C VAL A 326 -25.58 -11.98 18.43
N ALA A 327 -25.70 -13.19 18.97
CA ALA A 327 -26.72 -14.16 18.58
C ALA A 327 -27.44 -14.71 19.83
N THR A 328 -28.66 -15.21 19.67
CA THR A 328 -29.42 -15.81 20.77
C THR A 328 -30.04 -17.14 20.35
N GLY A 329 -30.20 -18.03 21.32
CA GLY A 329 -30.78 -19.36 21.16
C GLY A 329 -31.41 -19.85 22.46
N ILE A 330 -31.75 -21.13 22.48
CA ILE A 330 -32.35 -21.79 23.64
C ILE A 330 -31.52 -23.03 23.98
N SER A 331 -31.23 -23.22 25.27
CA SER A 331 -30.54 -24.40 25.77
C SER A 331 -31.41 -25.65 25.55
N VAL A 332 -30.82 -26.69 24.97
CA VAL A 332 -31.50 -27.96 24.69
C VAL A 332 -31.08 -29.03 25.68
N ASP A 333 -31.78 -30.17 25.67
CA ASP A 333 -31.35 -31.35 26.40
C ASP A 333 -30.13 -31.98 25.71
N LEU A 334 -28.96 -31.85 26.35
CA LEU A 334 -27.70 -32.35 25.81
C LEU A 334 -27.58 -33.88 25.82
N LEU A 335 -28.48 -34.59 26.53
CA LEU A 335 -28.57 -36.05 26.43
C LEU A 335 -29.36 -36.53 25.22
N THR A 336 -30.20 -35.66 24.65
CA THR A 336 -30.99 -35.93 23.44
C THR A 336 -30.80 -34.81 22.42
N PRO A 337 -29.57 -34.59 21.94
CA PRO A 337 -29.25 -33.43 21.13
C PRO A 337 -30.05 -33.41 19.82
N PRO A 338 -30.47 -32.22 19.35
CA PRO A 338 -31.19 -32.09 18.10
C PRO A 338 -30.29 -32.41 16.91
N ALA A 339 -30.87 -32.89 15.81
CA ALA A 339 -30.16 -33.13 14.57
C ALA A 339 -30.02 -31.82 13.76
N ILE A 340 -29.23 -30.88 14.29
CA ILE A 340 -28.87 -29.61 13.65
C ILE A 340 -27.43 -29.72 13.14
N GLU A 341 -27.14 -29.21 11.94
CA GLU A 341 -25.79 -29.23 11.41
C GLU A 341 -24.84 -28.40 12.30
N GLY A 342 -23.66 -28.97 12.58
CA GLY A 342 -22.63 -28.36 13.41
C GLY A 342 -22.94 -28.32 14.92
N PHE A 343 -24.09 -28.84 15.36
CA PHE A 343 -24.37 -29.01 16.79
C PHE A 343 -23.50 -30.11 17.39
N THR A 344 -22.54 -29.74 18.23
CA THR A 344 -21.59 -30.67 18.83
C THR A 344 -21.82 -30.82 20.32
N VAL A 345 -21.76 -32.07 20.81
CA VAL A 345 -21.74 -32.39 22.25
C VAL A 345 -20.46 -33.15 22.55
N VAL A 346 -19.63 -32.56 23.39
CA VAL A 346 -18.38 -33.13 23.90
C VAL A 346 -18.54 -33.58 25.36
N SER A 347 -17.51 -34.22 25.88
CA SER A 347 -17.43 -34.62 27.29
C SER A 347 -16.68 -33.55 28.07
N GLY A 348 -17.33 -32.93 29.05
CA GLY A 348 -16.78 -31.78 29.79
C GLY A 348 -17.48 -31.52 31.12
N CYS A 349 -17.52 -30.25 31.53
CA CYS A 349 -18.13 -29.70 32.74
C CYS A 349 -17.70 -30.40 34.03
N SER A 350 -16.41 -30.72 34.09
CA SER A 350 -15.74 -31.27 35.25
C SER A 350 -14.26 -30.90 35.25
N ALA A 351 -13.97 -29.67 35.67
CA ALA A 351 -12.64 -29.03 35.73
C ALA A 351 -11.46 -29.88 36.21
N ASP A 352 -11.69 -30.94 37.00
CA ASP A 352 -10.60 -31.72 37.60
C ASP A 352 -10.89 -33.23 37.73
N ASP A 353 -11.96 -33.77 37.13
CA ASP A 353 -12.47 -35.14 37.45
C ASP A 353 -12.73 -35.37 38.97
N THR A 354 -12.75 -34.29 39.76
CA THR A 354 -13.05 -34.28 41.21
C THR A 354 -14.50 -33.88 41.49
N SER A 355 -15.23 -33.46 40.45
CA SER A 355 -16.68 -33.31 40.47
C SER A 355 -17.32 -34.60 41.01
N VAL A 356 -18.22 -34.46 41.99
CA VAL A 356 -19.02 -35.60 42.51
C VAL A 356 -19.80 -36.29 41.38
N TYR A 357 -20.03 -35.59 40.27
CA TYR A 357 -20.85 -35.99 39.13
C TYR A 357 -20.03 -36.47 37.92
N GLY A 358 -18.69 -36.35 37.96
CA GLY A 358 -17.79 -36.64 36.84
C GLY A 358 -18.04 -35.75 35.61
N LYS A 359 -17.45 -36.13 34.46
CA LYS A 359 -17.70 -35.48 33.16
C LYS A 359 -19.15 -35.68 32.69
N ARG A 360 -19.71 -34.66 32.04
CA ARG A 360 -21.09 -34.59 31.53
C ARG A 360 -21.12 -34.17 30.06
N ALA A 361 -22.28 -34.35 29.43
CA ALA A 361 -22.55 -33.82 28.10
C ALA A 361 -22.43 -32.28 28.11
N THR A 362 -21.55 -31.76 27.26
CA THR A 362 -21.20 -30.33 27.18
C THR A 362 -21.39 -29.86 25.75
N TYR A 363 -22.15 -28.80 25.55
CA TYR A 363 -22.31 -28.19 24.24
C TYR A 363 -21.01 -27.49 23.84
N GLU A 364 -20.58 -27.66 22.59
CA GLU A 364 -19.46 -26.95 21.98
C GLU A 364 -19.96 -26.21 20.74
N ASN A 365 -19.54 -24.97 20.58
CA ASN A 365 -19.83 -24.17 19.40
C ASN A 365 -18.71 -23.18 19.11
N ILE A 366 -18.27 -23.15 17.85
CA ILE A 366 -17.16 -22.31 17.38
C ILE A 366 -17.71 -21.10 16.62
N GLY A 367 -17.34 -19.89 17.07
CA GLY A 367 -17.53 -18.66 16.32
C GLY A 367 -16.34 -18.43 15.39
N ALA A 368 -16.55 -17.87 14.21
CA ALA A 368 -15.45 -17.58 13.29
C ALA A 368 -15.62 -16.20 12.65
N VAL A 369 -14.50 -15.51 12.44
CA VAL A 369 -14.41 -14.26 11.68
C VAL A 369 -13.48 -14.42 10.48
N GLU A 370 -13.85 -13.84 9.35
CA GLU A 370 -13.01 -13.75 8.16
C GLU A 370 -12.96 -12.30 7.67
N VAL A 371 -11.75 -11.85 7.31
CA VAL A 371 -11.46 -10.61 6.61
C VAL A 371 -10.51 -10.88 5.42
N PRO A 372 -10.33 -9.93 4.48
CA PRO A 372 -9.35 -10.11 3.42
C PRO A 372 -7.92 -10.25 3.98
N GLY A 373 -7.39 -11.47 3.92
CA GLY A 373 -6.00 -11.77 4.28
C GLY A 373 -5.80 -12.38 5.66
N ASP A 374 -6.84 -12.47 6.50
CA ASP A 374 -6.76 -13.10 7.82
C ASP A 374 -8.11 -13.67 8.29
N SER A 375 -8.09 -14.63 9.21
CA SER A 375 -9.28 -15.25 9.78
C SER A 375 -8.96 -15.85 11.13
N ASP A 376 -9.95 -15.87 12.02
CA ASP A 376 -9.82 -16.43 13.35
C ASP A 376 -11.08 -17.18 13.77
N ASP A 377 -10.95 -18.12 14.71
CA ASP A 377 -12.05 -18.91 15.25
C ASP A 377 -11.88 -19.20 16.73
N ASP A 378 -13.00 -19.21 17.45
CA ASP A 378 -13.01 -19.29 18.90
C ASP A 378 -14.17 -20.16 19.44
N PRO A 379 -13.87 -21.22 20.22
CA PRO A 379 -14.87 -22.13 20.78
C PRO A 379 -15.52 -21.56 22.04
N SER A 380 -16.78 -21.92 22.30
CA SER A 380 -17.43 -21.63 23.58
C SER A 380 -18.39 -22.74 23.98
N HIS A 381 -18.54 -22.96 25.28
CA HIS A 381 -19.26 -24.10 25.84
C HIS A 381 -20.40 -23.72 26.81
N TYR A 382 -21.33 -24.65 27.01
CA TYR A 382 -22.22 -24.65 28.18
C TYR A 382 -22.66 -26.06 28.57
N CYS A 383 -23.20 -26.19 29.79
CA CYS A 383 -23.81 -27.43 30.28
C CYS A 383 -25.23 -27.25 30.77
N ASN A 384 -26.01 -28.34 30.77
CA ASN A 384 -27.23 -28.36 31.58
C ASN A 384 -26.86 -28.61 33.07
N PRO A 385 -27.58 -27.98 34.04
CA PRO A 385 -27.37 -28.20 35.46
C PRO A 385 -27.40 -29.68 35.86
N PRO A 386 -26.68 -30.08 36.93
CA PRO A 386 -26.65 -31.47 37.36
C PRO A 386 -28.02 -31.89 37.93
N GLU A 387 -28.61 -32.90 37.32
CA GLU A 387 -29.87 -33.54 37.71
C GLU A 387 -29.61 -35.00 38.08
N PRO A 388 -29.18 -35.29 39.34
CA PRO A 388 -28.98 -36.66 39.81
C PRO A 388 -30.29 -37.44 39.90
N GLY A 389 -30.32 -38.65 39.34
CA GLY A 389 -31.48 -39.54 39.41
C GLY A 389 -31.08 -41.01 39.43
N ILE A 390 -31.67 -41.80 40.33
CA ILE A 390 -31.42 -43.24 40.40
C ILE A 390 -32.74 -44.00 40.57
N ALA A 391 -32.93 -45.04 39.78
CA ALA A 391 -34.03 -45.98 39.91
C ALA A 391 -33.50 -47.35 40.31
N ILE A 392 -34.29 -48.09 41.10
CA ILE A 392 -33.97 -49.47 41.46
C ILE A 392 -35.20 -50.36 41.23
N LYS A 393 -34.94 -51.54 40.66
CA LYS A 393 -35.93 -52.59 40.48
C LYS A 393 -35.44 -53.88 41.11
N LYS A 394 -36.27 -54.49 41.96
CA LYS A 394 -35.97 -55.75 42.64
C LYS A 394 -36.77 -56.88 42.02
N TYR A 395 -36.10 -57.99 41.73
CA TYR A 395 -36.71 -59.22 41.25
C TYR A 395 -36.55 -60.34 42.27
N THR A 396 -37.54 -61.23 42.37
CA THR A 396 -37.46 -62.47 43.14
C THR A 396 -37.54 -63.64 42.17
N ASN A 397 -36.50 -64.49 42.09
CA ASN A 397 -36.37 -65.56 41.11
C ASN A 397 -36.67 -65.11 39.66
N GLY A 398 -36.21 -63.90 39.30
CA GLY A 398 -36.44 -63.29 37.98
C GLY A 398 -37.81 -62.64 37.78
N ALA A 399 -38.72 -62.68 38.77
CA ALA A 399 -40.05 -62.07 38.67
C ALA A 399 -40.14 -60.72 39.39
N ASP A 400 -40.90 -59.79 38.79
CA ASP A 400 -41.23 -58.48 39.32
C ASP A 400 -42.38 -58.56 40.36
N ALA A 401 -42.08 -59.18 41.50
CA ALA A 401 -43.09 -59.48 42.52
C ALA A 401 -43.42 -58.28 43.44
N ASP A 402 -43.73 -57.12 42.85
CA ASP A 402 -44.02 -55.87 43.58
C ASP A 402 -45.37 -55.92 44.32
N ASP A 403 -46.38 -56.58 43.74
CA ASP A 403 -47.66 -56.86 44.40
C ASP A 403 -47.64 -58.25 45.02
N ALA A 404 -47.88 -58.35 46.33
CA ALA A 404 -47.91 -59.63 47.05
C ALA A 404 -49.01 -60.60 46.54
N ASN A 405 -50.02 -60.10 45.83
CA ASN A 405 -51.06 -60.91 45.18
C ASN A 405 -50.92 -60.97 43.66
N GLY A 406 -49.84 -60.41 43.12
CA GLY A 406 -49.52 -60.40 41.69
C GLY A 406 -49.43 -61.82 41.14
N ALA A 407 -49.83 -61.98 39.87
CA ALA A 407 -49.74 -63.27 39.18
C ALA A 407 -48.29 -63.72 38.93
N ASP A 408 -47.36 -62.79 38.99
CA ASP A 408 -45.91 -62.92 38.86
C ASP A 408 -45.21 -63.31 40.17
N VAL A 409 -45.90 -63.32 41.32
CA VAL A 409 -45.29 -63.76 42.59
C VAL A 409 -44.84 -65.22 42.49
N PRO A 410 -43.52 -65.50 42.60
CA PRO A 410 -43.01 -66.86 42.47
C PRO A 410 -43.55 -67.78 43.57
N LYS A 411 -44.07 -68.94 43.18
CA LYS A 411 -44.47 -70.00 44.11
C LYS A 411 -43.27 -70.88 44.43
N ILE A 412 -42.62 -70.59 45.55
CA ILE A 412 -41.41 -71.29 45.99
C ILE A 412 -41.80 -72.37 47.01
N VAL A 413 -41.40 -73.61 46.76
CA VAL A 413 -41.63 -74.73 47.68
C VAL A 413 -40.82 -74.56 48.97
N SER A 414 -41.22 -75.23 50.05
CA SER A 414 -40.46 -75.22 51.30
C SER A 414 -39.00 -75.64 51.04
N ASN A 415 -38.04 -74.85 51.55
CA ASN A 415 -36.60 -74.99 51.31
C ASN A 415 -36.14 -74.79 49.86
N GLY A 416 -36.98 -74.21 48.98
CA GLY A 416 -36.59 -73.79 47.64
C GLY A 416 -35.61 -72.61 47.68
N ALA A 417 -34.68 -72.58 46.72
CA ALA A 417 -33.75 -71.46 46.58
C ALA A 417 -34.51 -70.19 46.19
N ILE A 418 -34.07 -69.07 46.78
CA ILE A 418 -34.53 -67.73 46.43
C ILE A 418 -33.32 -66.94 45.96
N GLU A 419 -33.43 -66.38 44.76
CA GLU A 419 -32.50 -65.45 44.16
C GLU A 419 -33.16 -64.07 44.14
N TRP A 420 -32.41 -63.04 44.55
CA TRP A 420 -32.84 -61.66 44.42
C TRP A 420 -31.90 -60.94 43.47
N THR A 421 -32.47 -60.28 42.46
CA THR A 421 -31.73 -59.46 41.51
C THR A 421 -32.12 -58.01 41.70
N TYR A 422 -31.15 -57.11 41.81
CA TYR A 422 -31.36 -55.67 41.90
C TYR A 422 -30.81 -55.02 40.64
N VAL A 423 -31.69 -54.42 39.83
CA VAL A 423 -31.31 -53.64 38.66
C VAL A 423 -31.35 -52.18 39.09
N VAL A 424 -30.19 -51.52 39.04
CA VAL A 424 -30.06 -50.10 39.34
C VAL A 424 -29.82 -49.37 38.03
N SER A 425 -30.60 -48.33 37.76
CA SER A 425 -30.51 -47.53 36.54
C SER A 425 -30.25 -46.08 36.89
N ASN A 426 -29.27 -45.46 36.25
CA ASN A 426 -29.11 -44.02 36.27
C ASN A 426 -30.23 -43.40 35.42
N THR A 427 -30.97 -42.47 35.99
CA THR A 427 -32.09 -41.77 35.33
C THR A 427 -31.83 -40.26 35.20
N GLY A 428 -30.69 -39.79 35.73
CA GLY A 428 -30.25 -38.40 35.65
C GLY A 428 -29.16 -38.17 34.62
N ASN A 429 -28.64 -36.94 34.57
CA ASN A 429 -27.59 -36.51 33.63
C ASN A 429 -26.17 -36.48 34.23
N VAL A 430 -26.01 -37.06 35.43
CA VAL A 430 -24.73 -37.13 36.14
C VAL A 430 -24.26 -38.57 36.27
N SER A 431 -22.95 -38.81 36.23
CA SER A 431 -22.38 -40.14 36.41
C SER A 431 -22.14 -40.44 37.89
N PHE A 432 -22.35 -41.69 38.30
CA PHE A 432 -22.04 -42.16 39.67
C PHE A 432 -20.96 -43.24 39.62
N PRO A 433 -19.82 -43.08 40.33
CA PRO A 433 -18.85 -44.15 40.47
C PRO A 433 -19.50 -45.38 41.13
N LYS A 434 -19.30 -46.59 40.57
CA LYS A 434 -19.96 -47.83 41.05
C LYS A 434 -19.81 -48.06 42.56
N ASN A 435 -18.66 -47.72 43.13
CA ASN A 435 -18.38 -47.87 44.56
C ASN A 435 -19.11 -46.87 45.48
N THR A 436 -19.73 -45.82 44.92
CA THR A 436 -20.55 -44.84 45.65
C THR A 436 -22.03 -45.21 45.67
N VAL A 437 -22.48 -46.09 44.76
CA VAL A 437 -23.87 -46.56 44.71
C VAL A 437 -24.04 -47.73 45.67
N ILE A 438 -24.77 -47.49 46.77
CA ILE A 438 -24.99 -48.49 47.82
C ILE A 438 -26.43 -49.02 47.73
N VAL A 439 -26.58 -50.32 47.48
CA VAL A 439 -27.86 -51.02 47.55
C VAL A 439 -27.98 -51.73 48.90
N THR A 440 -29.05 -51.44 49.64
CA THR A 440 -29.35 -52.10 50.92
C THR A 440 -30.71 -52.79 50.85
N ASP A 441 -30.83 -53.97 51.45
CA ASP A 441 -32.11 -54.66 51.62
C ASP A 441 -32.49 -54.74 53.11
N ASN A 442 -33.80 -54.75 53.39
CA ASN A 442 -34.32 -54.83 54.76
C ASN A 442 -34.13 -56.22 55.40
N ARG A 443 -33.78 -57.25 54.62
CA ARG A 443 -33.30 -58.55 55.12
C ARG A 443 -31.78 -58.58 54.98
N LYS A 444 -31.10 -58.56 56.14
CA LYS A 444 -29.72 -58.09 56.34
C LYS A 444 -28.59 -59.00 55.80
N ASP A 445 -28.81 -59.76 54.73
CA ASP A 445 -27.78 -60.60 54.11
C ASP A 445 -27.91 -60.55 52.57
N VAL A 446 -27.30 -59.56 51.92
CA VAL A 446 -27.09 -59.57 50.46
C VAL A 446 -25.60 -59.28 50.18
N PRO A 447 -24.88 -60.16 49.46
CA PRO A 447 -23.53 -59.86 48.98
C PRO A 447 -23.58 -58.80 47.87
N SER A 448 -22.51 -58.01 47.73
CA SER A 448 -22.40 -56.86 46.84
C SER A 448 -22.94 -57.10 45.42
N ALA A 449 -23.61 -56.08 44.87
CA ALA A 449 -24.27 -56.09 43.56
C ALA A 449 -23.41 -56.68 42.41
N ASP A 450 -23.84 -57.81 41.86
CA ASP A 450 -23.13 -58.57 40.83
C ASP A 450 -23.49 -58.19 39.38
N SER A 451 -24.28 -57.16 39.15
CA SER A 451 -24.35 -56.52 37.82
C SER A 451 -24.91 -55.11 37.90
N VAL A 452 -24.12 -54.15 37.41
CA VAL A 452 -24.60 -52.84 36.96
C VAL A 452 -24.53 -52.94 35.44
N VAL A 453 -25.68 -52.89 34.78
CA VAL A 453 -25.73 -52.74 33.32
C VAL A 453 -25.56 -51.23 33.05
N PRO A 454 -24.63 -50.83 32.16
CA PRO A 454 -24.35 -49.42 31.87
C PRO A 454 -25.56 -48.67 31.33
#